data_AF-A0A522HJ57-F1
#
_entry.id   AF-A0A522HJ57-F1
#
_cell.length_a   1.000
_cell.length_b   1.000
_cell.length_c   1.000
_cell.angle_alpha   90.00
_cell.angle_beta   90.00
_cell.angle_gamma   90.00
#
_symmetry.space_group_name_H-M   'P 1'
#
loop_
_entity.id
_entity.type
_entity.pdbx_description
1 polymer ?
#
loop_
_entity_poly.entity_id
_entity_poly.type
_entity_poly.pdbx_seq_one_letter_code
_entity_poly.pdbx_strand_id
1 'polypeptide(L)'
;MKVPMTEYLEIDLDRELWQCRVCAHVLGSARKPYKEGLLVYARDPREIHKPILDPSYEFTFAPDPNWVQIVEYYCPECATMMEVEYLPPGHPPLNDMDFDIDALKRQWSTRDPVDLTRIAGPEPAGVDYRAHSHGGRARTYTNTGVR
;
A
#
# COMPACT_ATOMS: atom_id res chain seq x y z
N MET A 1 23.21 -4.79 -6.46
CA MET A 1 22.26 -5.86 -6.76
C MET A 1 20.97 -5.55 -6.03
N LYS A 2 19.82 -5.65 -6.71
CA LYS A 2 18.51 -5.34 -6.12
C LYS A 2 17.77 -6.62 -5.82
N VAL A 3 17.23 -6.74 -4.61
CA VAL A 3 16.49 -7.92 -4.17
C VAL A 3 15.07 -7.51 -3.80
N PRO A 4 14.04 -8.05 -4.48
CA PRO A 4 12.65 -7.79 -4.10
C PRO A 4 12.36 -8.40 -2.72
N MET A 5 11.70 -7.63 -1.85
CA MET A 5 11.23 -8.11 -0.54
C MET A 5 9.71 -8.25 -0.53
N THR A 6 9.01 -7.28 -1.09
CA THR A 6 7.54 -7.28 -1.25
C THR A 6 7.17 -6.80 -2.66
N GLU A 7 5.88 -6.66 -2.94
CA GLU A 7 5.41 -6.09 -4.21
C GLU A 7 6.00 -4.68 -4.47
N TYR A 8 6.14 -3.85 -3.44
CA TYR A 8 6.56 -2.45 -3.59
C TYR A 8 7.94 -2.13 -3.01
N LEU A 9 8.55 -3.05 -2.27
CA LEU A 9 9.85 -2.85 -1.61
C LEU A 9 10.94 -3.77 -2.16
N GLU A 10 12.11 -3.20 -2.37
CA GLU A 10 13.34 -3.92 -2.65
C GLU A 10 14.50 -3.38 -1.81
N ILE A 11 15.52 -4.23 -1.60
CA ILE A 11 16.79 -3.82 -1.02
C ILE A 11 17.82 -3.72 -2.15
N ASP A 12 18.44 -2.55 -2.28
CA ASP A 12 19.69 -2.41 -3.02
C ASP A 12 20.84 -2.85 -2.11
N LEU A 13 21.34 -4.07 -2.32
CA LEU A 13 22.41 -4.64 -1.53
C LEU A 13 23.73 -3.93 -1.72
N ASP A 14 24.00 -3.30 -2.86
CA ASP A 14 25.29 -2.63 -3.06
C ASP A 14 25.38 -1.40 -2.16
N ARG A 15 24.26 -0.69 -2.03
CA ARG A 15 24.15 0.54 -1.24
C ARG A 15 23.58 0.33 0.16
N GLU A 16 23.05 -0.86 0.45
CA GLU A 16 22.33 -1.21 1.68
C GLU A 16 21.12 -0.29 1.94
N LEU A 17 20.29 -0.07 0.92
CA LEU A 17 19.16 0.86 0.99
C LEU A 17 17.85 0.17 0.65
N TRP A 18 16.80 0.53 1.39
CA TRP A 18 15.41 0.32 0.98
C TRP A 18 15.08 1.21 -0.22
N GLN A 19 14.44 0.64 -1.24
CA GLN A 19 13.97 1.36 -2.42
C GLN A 19 12.52 0.97 -2.77
N CYS A 20 11.77 1.94 -3.27
CA CYS A 20 10.48 1.71 -3.88
C CYS A 20 10.65 1.01 -5.24
N ARG A 21 9.99 -0.12 -5.46
CA ARG A 21 10.03 -0.84 -6.74
C ARG A 21 9.29 -0.12 -7.88
N VAL A 22 8.36 0.77 -7.55
CA VAL A 22 7.53 1.48 -8.53
C VAL A 22 8.26 2.69 -9.10
N CYS A 23 8.86 3.53 -8.24
CA CYS A 23 9.48 4.80 -8.65
C CYS A 23 10.99 4.88 -8.39
N ALA A 24 11.61 3.83 -7.82
CA ALA A 24 13.01 3.78 -7.42
C ALA A 24 13.43 4.80 -6.34
N HIS A 25 12.49 5.47 -5.68
CA HIS A 25 12.79 6.38 -4.57
C HIS A 25 13.48 5.63 -3.42
N VAL A 26 14.52 6.24 -2.84
CA VAL A 26 15.29 5.69 -1.72
C VAL A 26 14.57 6.03 -0.41
N LEU A 27 14.18 5.02 0.34
CA LEU A 27 13.42 5.18 1.57
C LEU A 27 14.32 5.34 2.80
N GLY A 28 15.50 4.71 2.80
CA GLY A 28 16.43 4.77 3.92
C GLY A 28 17.37 3.57 3.97
N SER A 29 18.10 3.44 5.08
CA SER A 29 19.00 2.31 5.31
C SER A 29 18.22 1.01 5.43
N ALA A 30 18.69 -0.04 4.75
CA ALA A 30 18.18 -1.40 4.87
C ALA A 30 18.46 -2.05 6.24
N ARG A 31 19.31 -1.41 7.07
CA ARG A 31 19.60 -1.82 8.46
C ARG A 31 18.65 -1.19 9.48
N LYS A 32 17.62 -0.49 9.02
CA LYS A 32 16.58 0.13 9.82
C LYS A 32 15.20 -0.27 9.27
N PRO A 33 14.13 -0.12 10.07
CA PRO A 33 12.77 -0.33 9.58
C PRO A 33 12.48 0.58 8.38
N TYR A 34 12.01 0.00 7.27
CA TYR A 34 11.69 0.77 6.06
C TYR A 34 10.60 1.83 6.30
N LYS A 35 9.71 1.58 7.29
CA LYS A 35 8.64 2.48 7.70
C LYS A 35 9.13 3.85 8.17
N GLU A 36 10.38 3.98 8.63
CA GLU A 36 10.98 5.28 8.98
C GLU A 36 11.10 6.23 7.76
N GLY A 37 11.10 5.68 6.54
CA GLY A 37 11.21 6.43 5.29
C GLY A 37 9.89 6.72 4.59
N LEU A 38 8.75 6.44 5.23
CA LEU A 38 7.42 6.52 4.62
C LEU A 38 6.58 7.66 5.17
N LEU A 39 5.62 8.11 4.37
CA LEU A 39 4.52 8.95 4.86
C LEU A 39 3.49 8.05 5.53
N VAL A 40 2.96 8.50 6.66
CA VAL A 40 2.04 7.71 7.49
C VAL A 40 0.71 8.42 7.61
N TYR A 41 -0.39 7.68 7.43
CA TYR A 41 -1.74 8.18 7.66
C TYR A 41 -2.54 7.21 8.53
N ALA A 42 -2.83 7.64 9.76
CA ALA A 42 -3.73 6.91 10.66
C ALA A 42 -5.18 7.28 10.36
N ARG A 43 -5.91 6.35 9.75
CA ARG A 43 -7.28 6.55 9.30
C ARG A 43 -8.30 6.06 10.30
N ASP A 44 -9.43 6.76 10.31
CA ASP A 44 -10.64 6.27 10.94
C ASP A 44 -11.11 5.01 10.19
N PRO A 45 -11.25 3.86 10.87
CA PRO A 45 -11.65 2.60 10.22
C PRO A 45 -12.99 2.71 9.47
N ARG A 46 -13.87 3.64 9.84
CA ARG A 46 -15.18 3.85 9.22
C ARG A 46 -15.09 4.49 7.82
N GLU A 47 -13.96 5.09 7.48
CA GLU A 47 -13.72 5.61 6.13
C GLU A 47 -13.40 4.50 5.12
N ILE A 48 -13.05 3.30 5.62
CA ILE A 48 -12.67 2.13 4.82
C ILE A 48 -13.75 1.05 4.94
N HIS A 49 -14.16 0.71 6.16
CA HIS A 49 -15.21 -0.26 6.45
C HIS A 49 -16.54 0.45 6.67
N LYS A 50 -17.52 0.13 5.83
CA LYS A 50 -18.86 0.70 5.98
C LYS A 50 -19.55 0.10 7.21
N PRO A 51 -20.19 0.92 8.07
CA PRO A 51 -20.95 0.41 9.21
C PRO A 51 -22.09 -0.54 8.84
N ILE A 52 -22.68 -0.38 7.64
CA ILE A 52 -23.83 -1.10 7.06
C ILE A 52 -25.14 -0.95 7.86
N LEU A 53 -25.09 -0.98 9.19
CA LEU A 53 -26.23 -0.76 10.09
C LEU A 53 -26.50 0.74 10.31
N ASP A 54 -27.71 1.03 10.81
CA ASP A 54 -28.11 2.37 11.21
C ASP A 54 -27.20 2.89 12.35
N PRO A 55 -26.80 4.19 12.36
CA PRO A 55 -25.92 4.74 13.39
C PRO A 55 -26.48 4.76 14.81
N SER A 56 -27.77 4.47 15.01
CA SER A 56 -28.36 4.30 16.35
C SER A 56 -27.90 3.02 17.06
N TYR A 57 -27.33 2.05 16.33
CA TYR A 57 -26.76 0.84 16.92
C TYR A 57 -25.34 1.09 17.43
N GLU A 58 -25.07 0.65 18.67
CA GLU A 58 -23.75 0.73 19.30
C GLU A 58 -22.68 -0.07 18.54
N PHE A 59 -23.03 -1.27 18.05
CA PHE A 59 -22.13 -2.14 17.30
C PHE A 59 -22.57 -2.22 15.84
N THR A 60 -21.61 -2.02 14.94
CA THR A 60 -21.81 -2.05 13.48
C THR A 60 -20.76 -2.95 12.81
N PHE A 61 -20.79 -3.07 11.48
CA PHE A 61 -19.77 -3.82 10.73
C PHE A 61 -18.49 -3.03 10.46
N ALA A 62 -18.37 -1.81 10.99
CA ALA A 62 -17.14 -1.04 10.99
C ALA A 62 -16.45 -1.18 12.37
N PRO A 63 -15.11 -1.32 12.41
CA PRO A 63 -14.37 -1.27 13.67
C PRO A 63 -14.55 0.05 14.41
N ASP A 64 -14.50 0.02 15.74
CA ASP A 64 -14.59 1.23 16.58
C ASP A 64 -13.25 2.01 16.53
N PRO A 65 -13.25 3.30 16.13
CA PRO A 65 -12.04 4.13 16.05
C PRO A 65 -11.33 4.36 17.39
N ASN A 66 -12.01 4.16 18.52
CA ASN A 66 -11.39 4.23 19.85
C ASN A 66 -10.55 2.99 20.16
N TRP A 67 -10.80 1.88 19.46
CA TRP A 67 -10.11 0.60 19.66
C TRP A 67 -9.03 0.36 18.62
N VAL A 68 -9.24 0.82 17.38
CA VAL A 68 -8.31 0.57 16.27
C VAL A 68 -8.29 1.73 15.28
N GLN A 69 -7.09 2.02 14.78
CA GLN A 69 -6.82 2.87 13.63
C GLN A 69 -6.26 2.01 12.51
N ILE A 70 -6.56 2.39 11.26
CA ILE A 70 -5.93 1.77 10.09
C ILE A 70 -4.79 2.68 9.66
N VAL A 71 -3.55 2.26 9.91
CA VAL A 71 -2.35 3.03 9.64
C VAL A 71 -1.80 2.62 8.28
N GLU A 72 -1.89 3.53 7.32
CA GLU A 72 -1.42 3.34 5.96
C GLU A 72 -0.03 3.97 5.79
N TYR A 73 0.88 3.26 5.13
CA TYR A 73 2.25 3.70 4.88
C TYR A 73 2.51 3.88 3.39
N TYR A 74 2.99 5.05 2.99
CA TYR A 74 3.09 5.47 1.60
C TYR A 74 4.50 5.87 1.20
N CYS A 75 4.86 5.56 -0.05
CA CYS A 75 6.04 6.13 -0.68
C CYS A 75 5.91 7.67 -0.73
N PRO A 76 6.91 8.44 -0.26
CA PRO A 76 6.84 9.90 -0.29
C PRO A 76 6.89 10.50 -1.70
N GLU A 77 7.38 9.76 -2.70
CA GLU A 77 7.52 10.23 -4.08
C GLU A 77 6.28 9.96 -4.93
N CYS A 78 5.85 8.70 -5.00
CA CYS A 78 4.79 8.26 -5.92
C CYS A 78 3.47 7.92 -5.22
N ALA A 79 3.39 8.08 -3.89
CA ALA A 79 2.22 7.77 -3.08
C ALA A 79 1.71 6.31 -3.17
N THR A 80 2.54 5.37 -3.65
CA THR A 80 2.21 3.94 -3.57
C THR A 80 2.04 3.53 -2.12
N MET A 81 0.90 2.92 -1.79
CA MET A 81 0.64 2.33 -0.47
C MET A 81 1.47 1.06 -0.35
N MET A 82 2.47 1.08 0.53
CA MET A 82 3.45 0.00 0.70
C MET A 82 3.03 -1.01 1.75
N GLU A 83 2.33 -0.57 2.79
CA GLU A 83 1.88 -1.40 3.90
C GLU A 83 0.65 -0.78 4.58
N VAL A 84 -0.16 -1.61 5.25
CA VAL A 84 -1.29 -1.20 6.09
C VAL A 84 -1.32 -2.01 7.39
N GLU A 85 -1.40 -1.32 8.52
CA GLU A 85 -1.50 -1.96 9.84
C GLU A 85 -2.80 -1.57 10.56
N TYR A 86 -3.38 -2.51 11.31
CA TYR A 86 -4.52 -2.25 12.19
C TYR A 86 -3.98 -2.18 13.61
N LEU A 87 -3.88 -0.97 14.15
CA LEU A 87 -3.22 -0.71 15.43
C LEU A 87 -4.16 -0.01 16.40
N PRO A 88 -4.17 -0.40 17.69
CA PRO A 88 -4.77 0.43 18.72
C PRO A 88 -4.14 1.83 18.75
N PRO A 89 -4.91 2.90 19.01
CA PRO A 89 -4.36 4.26 19.11
C PRO A 89 -3.17 4.32 20.09
N GLY A 90 -2.03 4.81 19.62
CA GLY A 90 -0.80 4.93 20.42
C GLY A 90 0.10 3.69 20.46
N HIS A 91 -0.33 2.56 19.88
CA HIS A 91 0.56 1.41 19.69
C HIS A 91 1.68 1.76 18.70
N PRO A 92 2.94 1.37 18.95
CA PRO A 92 4.04 1.64 18.01
C PRO A 92 3.88 0.84 16.70
N PRO A 93 4.31 1.38 15.55
CA PRO A 93 4.45 0.62 14.31
C PRO A 93 5.25 -0.67 14.49
N LEU A 94 4.85 -1.75 13.81
CA LEU A 94 5.59 -3.01 13.88
C LEU A 94 6.86 -2.94 13.01
N ASN A 95 8.00 -3.36 13.57
CA ASN A 95 9.16 -3.70 12.76
C ASN A 95 9.01 -5.15 12.25
N ASP A 96 8.42 -5.27 11.08
CA ASP A 96 8.01 -6.50 10.40
C ASP A 96 9.12 -7.15 9.58
N MET A 97 10.15 -6.39 9.19
CA MET A 97 11.26 -6.87 8.36
C MET A 97 12.60 -6.41 8.93
N ASP A 98 13.32 -7.36 9.53
CA ASP A 98 14.69 -7.19 10.02
C ASP A 98 15.61 -8.24 9.39
N PHE A 99 16.48 -7.81 8.48
CA PHE A 99 17.30 -8.70 7.65
C PHE A 99 18.77 -8.60 8.02
N ASP A 100 19.45 -9.75 8.12
CA ASP A 100 20.91 -9.81 8.11
C ASP A 100 21.43 -9.49 6.71
N ILE A 101 21.74 -8.21 6.48
CA ILE A 101 22.21 -7.67 5.20
C ILE A 101 23.52 -8.33 4.76
N ASP A 102 24.39 -8.68 5.69
CA ASP A 102 25.69 -9.27 5.37
C ASP A 102 25.53 -10.74 4.94
N ALA A 103 24.64 -11.48 5.59
CA ALA A 103 24.24 -12.81 5.13
C ALA A 103 23.53 -12.77 3.78
N LEU A 104 22.66 -11.79 3.56
CA LEU A 104 21.94 -11.61 2.30
C LEU A 104 22.94 -11.35 1.16
N LYS A 105 23.92 -10.46 1.35
CA LYS A 105 25.02 -10.25 0.38
C LYS A 105 25.78 -11.53 0.05
N ARG A 106 26.17 -12.32 1.06
CA ARG A 106 26.88 -13.59 0.86
C ARG A 106 26.03 -14.61 0.10
N GLN A 107 24.73 -14.65 0.38
CA GLN A 107 23.81 -15.58 -0.25
C GLN A 107 23.56 -15.21 -1.72
N TRP A 108 23.47 -13.91 -2.01
CA TRP A 108 23.12 -13.40 -3.34
C TRP A 108 24.31 -13.24 -4.28
N SER A 109 25.55 -13.31 -3.77
CA SER A 109 26.75 -13.32 -4.63
C SER A 109 26.87 -14.58 -5.51
N THR A 110 26.14 -15.65 -5.18
CA THR A 110 26.18 -16.93 -5.91
C THR A 110 24.83 -17.32 -6.52
N ARG A 111 23.80 -16.49 -6.36
CA ARG A 111 22.47 -16.76 -6.92
C ARG A 111 22.32 -16.17 -8.31
N ASP A 112 21.56 -16.86 -9.15
CA ASP A 112 21.10 -16.32 -10.42
C ASP A 112 20.12 -15.16 -10.20
N PRO A 113 20.08 -14.17 -11.12
CA PRO A 113 19.10 -13.10 -11.08
C PRO A 113 17.68 -13.63 -10.98
N VAL A 114 16.89 -13.01 -10.10
CA VAL A 114 15.49 -13.38 -9.91
C VAL A 114 14.63 -12.79 -11.03
N ASP A 115 13.86 -13.66 -11.69
CA ASP A 115 12.85 -13.27 -12.66
C ASP A 115 11.65 -12.64 -11.94
N LEU A 116 11.62 -11.31 -11.89
CA LEU A 116 10.58 -10.53 -11.21
C LEU A 116 9.19 -10.75 -11.80
N THR A 117 9.07 -11.20 -13.07
CA THR A 117 7.77 -11.51 -13.68
C THR A 117 7.06 -12.69 -13.01
N ARG A 118 7.81 -13.50 -12.24
CA ARG A 118 7.28 -14.62 -11.45
C ARG A 118 6.95 -14.25 -10.00
N ILE A 119 7.36 -13.05 -9.58
CA ILE A 119 7.17 -12.51 -8.23
C ILE A 119 6.10 -11.41 -8.20
N ALA A 120 5.70 -10.91 -9.37
CA ALA A 120 4.44 -10.18 -9.47
C ALA A 120 3.41 -11.00 -8.67
N GLY A 121 2.77 -10.37 -7.69
CA GLY A 121 1.52 -10.90 -7.17
C GLY A 121 0.59 -11.21 -8.35
N PRO A 122 -0.59 -11.80 -8.14
CA PRO A 122 -1.56 -11.66 -9.19
C PRO A 122 -1.63 -10.16 -9.50
N GLU A 123 -1.15 -9.72 -10.69
CA GLU A 123 -1.96 -8.80 -11.47
C GLU A 123 -3.36 -9.31 -11.21
N PRO A 124 -4.32 -8.52 -10.72
CA PRO A 124 -5.67 -9.03 -10.66
C PRO A 124 -5.95 -9.51 -12.08
N ALA A 125 -6.00 -10.84 -12.23
CA ALA A 125 -5.46 -11.46 -13.42
C ALA A 125 -6.26 -11.00 -14.63
N GLY A 126 -5.63 -10.25 -15.55
CA GLY A 126 -6.31 -9.76 -16.74
C GLY A 126 -7.45 -8.77 -16.49
N VAL A 127 -7.44 -8.00 -15.41
CA VAL A 127 -8.36 -6.87 -15.26
C VAL A 127 -7.83 -5.70 -16.10
N ASP A 128 -8.37 -5.54 -17.30
CA ASP A 128 -8.38 -4.25 -18.00
C ASP A 128 -9.10 -3.27 -17.07
N TYR A 129 -8.33 -2.50 -16.30
CA TYR A 129 -8.82 -1.31 -15.63
C TYR A 129 -9.20 -0.33 -16.73
N ARG A 130 -10.38 -0.54 -17.32
CA ARG A 130 -11.01 0.43 -18.20
C ARG A 130 -11.02 1.73 -17.43
N ALA A 131 -10.17 2.66 -17.86
CA ALA A 131 -10.26 4.04 -17.45
C ALA A 131 -11.74 4.41 -17.58
N HIS A 132 -12.38 4.77 -16.46
CA HIS A 132 -13.73 5.27 -16.48
C HIS A 132 -13.70 6.58 -17.27
N SER A 133 -13.87 6.49 -18.58
CA SER A 133 -14.19 7.64 -19.40
C SER A 133 -15.57 8.11 -18.95
N HIS A 134 -15.63 9.31 -18.39
CA HIS A 134 -16.91 10.01 -18.26
C HIS A 134 -17.39 10.33 -19.68
N GLY A 135 -18.00 9.33 -20.33
CA GLY A 135 -18.74 9.50 -21.56
C GLY A 135 -19.93 10.40 -21.26
N GLY A 136 -19.75 11.70 -21.48
CA GLY A 136 -20.80 12.70 -21.37
C GLY A 136 -21.96 12.32 -22.28
N ARG A 137 -23.01 11.74 -21.71
CA ARG A 137 -24.33 11.75 -22.33
C ARG A 137 -24.99 13.07 -21.94
N ALA A 138 -24.88 14.06 -22.82
CA ALA A 138 -25.76 15.22 -22.78
C ALA A 138 -27.20 14.71 -22.79
N ARG A 139 -27.92 14.87 -21.68
CA ARG A 139 -29.38 14.65 -21.65
C ARG A 139 -30.01 15.86 -22.33
N THR A 140 -30.48 15.68 -23.56
CA THR A 140 -31.41 16.61 -24.18
C THR A 140 -32.74 16.55 -23.43
N TYR A 141 -33.07 17.63 -22.72
CA TYR A 141 -34.40 17.81 -22.14
C TYR A 141 -35.39 18.10 -23.27
N THR A 142 -36.22 17.12 -23.64
CA THR A 142 -37.41 17.38 -24.45
C THR A 142 -38.45 18.07 -23.57
N ASN A 143 -38.63 19.36 -23.80
CA ASN A 143 -39.71 20.17 -23.25
C ASN A 143 -41.03 19.75 -23.93
N THR A 144 -41.77 18.81 -23.35
CA THR A 144 -43.17 18.59 -23.70
C THR A 144 -44.03 19.38 -22.73
N GLY A 145 -44.31 20.63 -23.12
CA GLY A 145 -45.37 21.41 -22.51
C GLY A 145 -46.70 20.69 -22.66
N VAL A 146 -47.45 20.62 -21.56
CA VAL A 146 -48.88 20.33 -21.58
C VAL A 146 -49.55 21.54 -20.96
N ARG A 147 -50.58 22.01 -21.68
CA ARG A 147 -51.44 23.15 -21.40
C ARG A 147 -52.19 23.01 -20.08
#